data_AF-A0A8T2KIE6-F1
#
_entry.id   AF-A0A8T2KIE6-F1
#
_cell.length_a   1.000
_cell.length_b   1.000
_cell.length_c   1.000
_cell.angle_alpha   90.00
_cell.angle_beta   90.00
_cell.angle_gamma   90.00
#
_symmetry.space_group_name_H-M   'P 1'
#
loop_
_entity.id
_entity.type
_entity.pdbx_description
1 polymer ?
#
loop_
_entity_poly.entity_id
_entity_poly.type
_entity_poly.pdbx_seq_one_letter_code
_entity_poly.pdbx_strand_id
1 'polypeptide(L)'
;MGGKQYYIFCAVPEGSENDMRFVYCAACICYILNNWSGMDMERSIDYIRRSMSYENALGQGAGLEAHGGSTFCGIASLCLMGKLEEVFSEKELNRIRRWCIMRQLNGFQGRPNKPVDTCYSFWVGATLMLLNIFKYTNFEKNRNFILSTQDRIVGGFAKWPDSHPDALHAYFGICGLSLIGEAGICEVHPALNVSISTYKHLQLLHDAWKAKDCVKNSRDVHIST
;
A
#
# COMPACT_ATOMS: atom_id res chain seq x y z
N MET A 1 9.36 -27.34 -21.74
CA MET A 1 9.05 -25.94 -22.06
C MET A 1 9.33 -25.10 -20.82
N GLY A 2 10.53 -24.52 -20.71
CA GLY A 2 10.96 -23.77 -19.53
C GLY A 2 10.35 -22.37 -19.54
N GLY A 3 9.34 -22.13 -18.70
CA GLY A 3 8.81 -20.80 -18.50
C GLY A 3 9.89 -19.91 -17.88
N LYS A 4 10.26 -18.82 -18.53
CA LYS A 4 11.09 -17.78 -17.91
C LYS A 4 10.38 -17.34 -16.63
N GLN A 5 11.02 -17.54 -15.49
CA GLN A 5 10.50 -17.07 -14.21
C GLN A 5 10.72 -15.55 -14.17
N TYR A 6 9.62 -14.81 -14.28
CA TYR A 6 9.60 -13.34 -14.27
C TYR A 6 9.74 -12.87 -12.82
N TYR A 7 10.96 -12.93 -12.30
CA TYR A 7 11.30 -12.29 -11.03
C TYR A 7 11.22 -10.78 -11.20
N ILE A 8 10.54 -10.09 -10.29
CA ILE A 8 10.47 -8.63 -10.28
C ILE A 8 11.47 -8.06 -9.28
N PHE A 9 11.31 -8.38 -7.99
CA PHE A 9 12.20 -8.01 -6.90
C PHE A 9 12.33 -9.16 -5.91
N CYS A 10 13.53 -9.34 -5.39
CA CYS A 10 13.85 -10.14 -4.21
C CYS A 10 14.26 -9.20 -3.08
N ALA A 11 14.22 -9.68 -1.84
CA ALA A 11 14.59 -8.89 -0.66
C ALA A 11 16.10 -8.62 -0.58
N VAL A 12 16.92 -9.59 -1.03
CA VAL A 12 18.38 -9.57 -0.89
C VAL A 12 19.06 -10.07 -2.17
N PRO A 13 20.29 -9.59 -2.47
CA PRO A 13 21.00 -9.96 -3.69
C PRO A 13 21.42 -11.42 -3.75
N GLU A 14 21.59 -12.10 -2.61
CA GLU A 14 21.91 -13.53 -2.51
C GLU A 14 20.75 -14.44 -2.96
N GLY A 15 19.55 -13.86 -3.09
CA GLY A 15 18.31 -14.57 -3.42
C GLY A 15 17.38 -14.73 -2.22
N SER A 16 16.09 -14.59 -2.49
CA SER A 16 14.98 -14.82 -1.55
C SER A 16 13.73 -15.23 -2.33
N GLU A 17 12.61 -15.38 -1.64
CA GLU A 17 11.31 -15.36 -2.31
C GLU A 17 11.06 -14.02 -3.02
N ASN A 18 10.11 -14.01 -3.94
CA ASN A 18 9.74 -12.85 -4.73
C ASN A 18 8.22 -12.75 -4.85
N ASP A 19 7.65 -11.61 -4.46
CA ASP A 19 6.22 -11.36 -4.57
C ASP A 19 5.89 -9.87 -4.54
N MET A 20 4.59 -9.57 -4.54
CA MET A 20 4.04 -8.22 -4.53
C MET A 20 4.55 -7.33 -3.40
N ARG A 21 5.00 -7.90 -2.27
CA ARG A 21 5.55 -7.14 -1.14
C ARG A 21 6.77 -6.33 -1.59
N PHE A 22 7.67 -6.95 -2.35
CA PHE A 22 8.90 -6.30 -2.77
C PHE A 22 8.71 -5.32 -3.92
N VAL A 23 7.64 -5.49 -4.72
CA VAL A 23 7.21 -4.45 -5.68
C VAL A 23 6.84 -3.17 -4.96
N TYR A 24 6.05 -3.27 -3.89
CA TYR A 24 5.67 -2.12 -3.08
C TYR A 24 6.87 -1.48 -2.37
N CYS A 25 7.77 -2.28 -1.81
CA CYS A 25 9.02 -1.75 -1.24
C CYS A 25 9.82 -0.95 -2.27
N ALA A 26 10.02 -1.50 -3.47
CA ALA A 26 10.74 -0.82 -4.54
C ALA A 26 10.05 0.48 -4.95
N ALA A 27 8.71 0.48 -5.05
CA ALA A 27 7.92 1.66 -5.41
C ALA A 27 8.04 2.76 -4.35
N CYS A 28 7.96 2.42 -3.07
CA CYS A 28 8.19 3.36 -1.98
C CYS A 28 9.60 3.94 -1.98
N ILE A 29 10.63 3.12 -2.19
CA ILE A 29 12.02 3.59 -2.27
C ILE A 29 12.18 4.59 -3.42
N CYS A 30 11.72 4.23 -4.62
CA CYS A 30 11.79 5.11 -5.78
C CYS A 30 11.02 6.42 -5.57
N TYR A 31 9.84 6.34 -4.95
CA TYR A 31 9.02 7.50 -4.64
C TYR A 31 9.70 8.43 -3.62
N ILE A 32 10.23 7.88 -2.52
CA ILE A 32 10.92 8.65 -1.47
C ILE A 32 12.17 9.33 -2.03
N LEU A 33 12.93 8.64 -2.88
CA LEU A 33 14.12 9.20 -3.53
C LEU A 33 13.80 10.11 -4.72
N ASN A 34 12.52 10.26 -5.09
CA ASN A 34 12.06 10.97 -6.29
C ASN A 34 12.80 10.53 -7.56
N ASN A 35 13.10 9.24 -7.67
CA ASN A 35 13.85 8.67 -8.78
C ASN A 35 13.40 7.22 -9.05
N TRP A 36 12.88 6.99 -10.25
CA TRP A 36 12.38 5.69 -10.70
C TRP A 36 13.39 4.83 -11.44
N SER A 37 14.64 5.29 -11.60
CA SER A 37 15.70 4.52 -12.26
C SER A 37 16.10 3.24 -11.50
N GLY A 38 15.66 3.09 -10.24
CA GLY A 38 15.88 1.89 -9.43
C GLY A 38 15.01 0.70 -9.80
N MET A 39 14.09 0.83 -10.77
CA MET A 39 13.22 -0.25 -11.22
C MET A 39 12.90 -0.19 -12.71
N ASP A 40 12.60 -1.37 -13.28
CA ASP A 40 11.90 -1.46 -14.56
C ASP A 40 10.38 -1.32 -14.30
N MET A 41 9.86 -0.12 -14.53
CA MET A 41 8.45 0.22 -14.26
C MET A 41 7.49 -0.61 -15.12
N GLU A 42 7.80 -0.81 -16.40
CA GLU A 42 6.94 -1.56 -17.33
C GLU A 42 6.82 -3.03 -16.91
N ARG A 43 7.94 -3.66 -16.53
CA ARG A 43 7.89 -5.02 -15.98
C ARG A 43 7.14 -5.09 -14.66
N SER A 44 7.27 -4.06 -13.82
CA SER A 44 6.54 -4.00 -12.53
C SER A 44 5.04 -3.90 -12.76
N ILE A 45 4.61 -3.09 -13.73
CA ILE A 45 3.22 -2.97 -14.16
C ILE A 45 2.71 -4.31 -14.72
N ASP A 46 3.46 -4.99 -15.58
CA ASP A 46 3.08 -6.31 -16.12
C ASP A 46 2.93 -7.35 -15.00
N TYR A 47 3.84 -7.36 -14.02
CA TYR A 47 3.75 -8.24 -12.85
C TYR A 47 2.48 -7.96 -12.03
N ILE A 48 2.18 -6.68 -11.77
CA ILE A 48 0.95 -6.27 -11.06
C ILE A 48 -0.28 -6.71 -11.86
N ARG A 49 -0.36 -6.44 -13.16
CA ARG A 49 -1.51 -6.84 -14.00
C ARG A 49 -1.74 -8.35 -13.98
N ARG A 50 -0.68 -9.15 -14.14
CA ARG A 50 -0.77 -10.62 -14.16
C ARG A 50 -1.15 -11.23 -12.80
N SER A 51 -0.92 -10.52 -11.71
CA SER A 51 -1.29 -10.98 -10.37
C SER A 51 -2.79 -10.86 -10.07
N MET A 52 -3.59 -10.22 -10.94
CA MET A 52 -5.03 -10.18 -10.79
C MET A 52 -5.62 -11.59 -10.94
N SER A 53 -6.25 -12.09 -9.88
CA SER A 53 -6.88 -13.41 -9.85
C SER A 53 -8.28 -13.37 -10.48
N TYR A 54 -8.89 -14.55 -10.65
CA TYR A 54 -10.29 -14.67 -11.09
C TYR A 54 -11.29 -14.02 -10.11
N GLU A 55 -10.88 -13.78 -8.87
CA GLU A 55 -11.67 -13.08 -7.86
C GLU A 55 -11.73 -11.56 -8.12
N ASN A 56 -10.94 -11.08 -9.08
CA ASN A 56 -10.81 -9.68 -9.49
C ASN A 56 -10.12 -8.77 -8.46
N ALA A 57 -9.15 -9.32 -7.74
CA ALA A 57 -8.20 -8.60 -6.91
C ALA A 57 -6.82 -9.25 -7.03
N LEU A 58 -5.80 -8.70 -6.39
CA LEU A 58 -4.41 -9.06 -6.66
C LEU A 58 -3.92 -10.11 -5.66
N GLY A 59 -3.37 -11.20 -6.17
CA GLY A 59 -2.62 -12.18 -5.40
C GLY A 59 -1.14 -11.78 -5.24
N GLN A 60 -0.37 -12.61 -4.53
CA GLN A 60 1.07 -12.39 -4.36
C GLN A 60 1.85 -12.46 -5.70
N GLY A 61 1.28 -13.14 -6.69
CA GLY A 61 1.79 -13.31 -8.04
C GLY A 61 0.73 -13.98 -8.93
N ALA A 62 1.04 -14.18 -10.21
CA ALA A 62 0.11 -14.75 -11.17
C ALA A 62 -0.39 -16.15 -10.76
N GLY A 63 -1.71 -16.35 -10.83
CA GLY A 63 -2.36 -17.63 -10.49
C GLY A 63 -2.55 -17.89 -8.99
N LEU A 64 -2.09 -16.99 -8.11
CA LEU A 64 -2.28 -17.12 -6.66
C LEU A 64 -3.59 -16.46 -6.21
N GLU A 65 -4.10 -16.92 -5.06
CA GLU A 65 -5.32 -16.39 -4.42
C GLU A 65 -5.20 -14.89 -4.16
N ALA A 66 -6.27 -14.14 -4.42
CA ALA A 66 -6.29 -12.71 -4.14
C ALA A 66 -6.21 -12.47 -2.63
N HIS A 67 -5.47 -11.45 -2.21
CA HIS A 67 -5.24 -11.17 -0.80
C HIS A 67 -5.19 -9.67 -0.54
N GLY A 68 -5.71 -9.22 0.61
CA GLY A 68 -5.82 -7.79 0.96
C GLY A 68 -4.46 -7.11 1.01
N GLY A 69 -3.45 -7.79 1.56
CA GLY A 69 -2.07 -7.31 1.58
C GLY A 69 -1.44 -7.13 0.19
N SER A 70 -1.53 -8.11 -0.71
CA SER A 70 -1.00 -7.98 -2.07
C SER A 70 -1.82 -7.02 -2.93
N THR A 71 -3.14 -6.95 -2.69
CA THR A 71 -4.01 -5.95 -3.33
C THR A 71 -3.62 -4.54 -2.94
N PHE A 72 -3.37 -4.29 -1.66
CA PHE A 72 -2.76 -3.04 -1.23
C PHE A 72 -1.43 -2.78 -1.92
N CYS A 73 -0.50 -3.74 -1.88
CA CYS A 73 0.83 -3.55 -2.42
C CYS A 73 0.79 -3.17 -3.91
N GLY A 74 0.00 -3.85 -4.73
CA GLY A 74 -0.13 -3.54 -6.15
C GLY A 74 -0.84 -2.20 -6.41
N ILE A 75 -1.99 -1.95 -5.77
CA ILE A 75 -2.73 -0.69 -5.97
C ILE A 75 -1.93 0.52 -5.47
N ALA A 76 -1.32 0.43 -4.29
CA ALA A 76 -0.48 1.49 -3.74
C ALA A 76 0.75 1.75 -4.63
N SER A 77 1.40 0.70 -5.15
CA SER A 77 2.51 0.85 -6.10
C SER A 77 2.08 1.63 -7.35
N LEU A 78 0.96 1.25 -7.97
CA LEU A 78 0.43 1.95 -9.15
C LEU A 78 0.04 3.40 -8.86
N CYS A 79 -0.50 3.68 -7.67
CA CYS A 79 -0.77 5.04 -7.24
C CYS A 79 0.50 5.87 -7.08
N LEU A 80 1.55 5.32 -6.45
CA LEU A 80 2.85 5.99 -6.31
C LEU A 80 3.49 6.26 -7.67
N MET A 81 3.36 5.33 -8.63
CA MET A 81 3.81 5.50 -10.01
C MET A 81 2.98 6.50 -10.83
N GLY A 82 1.78 6.87 -10.36
CA GLY A 82 0.84 7.68 -11.13
C GLY A 82 0.21 6.94 -12.32
N LYS A 83 0.07 5.61 -12.22
CA LYS A 83 -0.28 4.71 -13.33
C LYS A 83 -1.58 3.91 -13.13
N LEU A 84 -2.29 4.10 -12.02
CA LEU A 84 -3.48 3.28 -11.69
C LEU A 84 -4.53 3.24 -12.83
N GLU A 85 -4.96 4.42 -13.30
CA GLU A 85 -6.01 4.56 -14.33
C GLU A 85 -5.51 4.20 -15.75
N GLU A 86 -4.20 4.23 -15.97
CA GLU A 86 -3.58 3.76 -17.22
C GLU A 86 -3.55 2.22 -17.25
N VAL A 87 -3.28 1.62 -16.09
CA VAL A 87 -3.07 0.19 -15.96
C VAL A 87 -4.39 -0.56 -15.86
N PHE A 88 -5.37 -0.10 -15.09
CA PHE A 88 -6.66 -0.78 -14.96
C PHE A 88 -7.78 0.06 -15.56
N SER A 89 -8.56 -0.54 -16.46
CA SER A 89 -9.78 0.07 -16.95
C SER A 89 -10.78 0.30 -15.81
N GLU A 90 -11.68 1.26 -15.98
CA GLU A 90 -12.74 1.53 -14.98
C GLU A 90 -13.59 0.27 -14.68
N LYS A 91 -13.77 -0.63 -15.64
CA LYS A 91 -14.44 -1.92 -15.41
C LYS A 91 -13.63 -2.84 -14.48
N GLU A 92 -12.31 -2.89 -14.66
CA GLU A 92 -11.42 -3.66 -13.78
C GLU A 92 -11.35 -3.02 -12.39
N LEU A 93 -11.19 -1.70 -12.30
CA LEU A 93 -11.22 -0.96 -11.04
C LEU A 93 -12.53 -1.20 -10.27
N ASN A 94 -13.67 -1.21 -10.95
CA ASN A 94 -14.95 -1.53 -10.31
C ASN A 94 -15.04 -2.96 -9.76
N ARG A 95 -14.36 -3.92 -10.39
CA ARG A 95 -14.28 -5.29 -9.87
C ARG A 95 -13.34 -5.39 -8.66
N ILE A 96 -12.21 -4.68 -8.69
CA ILE A 96 -11.28 -4.58 -7.54
C ILE A 96 -11.97 -3.90 -6.36
N ARG A 97 -12.66 -2.77 -6.60
CA ARG A 97 -13.51 -2.07 -5.62
C ARG A 97 -14.51 -3.02 -4.97
N ARG A 98 -15.23 -3.82 -5.78
CA ARG A 98 -16.18 -4.83 -5.29
C ARG A 98 -15.49 -5.87 -4.40
N TRP A 99 -14.36 -6.43 -4.82
CA TRP A 99 -13.67 -7.45 -4.02
C TRP A 99 -13.18 -6.88 -2.68
N CYS A 100 -12.61 -5.66 -2.69
CA CYS A 100 -12.08 -4.99 -1.51
C CYS A 100 -13.20 -4.65 -0.50
N ILE A 101 -14.32 -4.09 -0.95
CA ILE A 101 -15.39 -3.70 -0.02
C ILE A 101 -16.05 -4.93 0.63
N MET A 102 -16.09 -6.07 -0.08
CA MET A 102 -16.58 -7.35 0.45
C MET A 102 -15.66 -7.99 1.51
N ARG A 103 -14.51 -7.38 1.81
CA ARG A 103 -13.65 -7.80 2.91
C ARG A 103 -14.17 -7.31 4.27
N GLN A 104 -15.07 -6.33 4.31
CA GLN A 104 -15.60 -5.83 5.57
C GLN A 104 -16.64 -6.81 6.14
N LEU A 105 -16.41 -7.25 7.38
CA LEU A 105 -17.37 -7.94 8.23
C LEU A 105 -17.76 -6.99 9.39
N ASN A 106 -17.14 -7.16 10.55
CA ASN A 106 -17.08 -6.16 11.62
C ASN A 106 -15.78 -5.33 11.52
N GLY A 107 -14.64 -6.00 11.41
CA GLY A 107 -13.39 -5.47 10.85
C GLY A 107 -13.20 -5.89 9.41
N PHE A 108 -11.95 -6.01 8.96
CA PHE A 108 -11.62 -6.51 7.62
C PHE A 108 -10.90 -7.87 7.70
N GLN A 109 -11.25 -8.78 6.78
CA GLN A 109 -10.53 -10.04 6.55
C GLN A 109 -9.61 -9.90 5.33
N GLY A 110 -8.45 -10.56 5.35
CA GLY A 110 -7.50 -10.50 4.24
C GLY A 110 -7.95 -11.24 2.98
N ARG A 111 -8.82 -12.25 3.13
CA ARG A 111 -9.29 -13.14 2.06
C ARG A 111 -10.70 -13.64 2.37
N PRO A 112 -11.48 -14.13 1.38
CA PRO A 112 -12.79 -14.71 1.63
C PRO A 112 -12.74 -15.86 2.64
N ASN A 113 -13.76 -15.96 3.50
CA ASN A 113 -13.93 -17.02 4.49
C ASN A 113 -12.77 -17.14 5.50
N LYS A 114 -12.10 -16.03 5.83
CA LYS A 114 -11.08 -15.97 6.88
C LYS A 114 -11.53 -15.06 8.01
N PRO A 115 -11.04 -15.28 9.25
CA PRO A 115 -11.33 -14.35 10.32
C PRO A 115 -10.80 -12.95 9.99
N VAL A 116 -11.50 -11.93 10.50
CA VAL A 116 -11.01 -10.55 10.49
C VAL A 116 -9.71 -10.43 11.28
N ASP A 117 -8.92 -9.40 10.97
CA ASP A 117 -7.65 -9.11 11.62
C ASP A 117 -7.42 -7.60 11.57
N THR A 118 -7.05 -7.00 12.71
CA THR A 118 -6.86 -5.55 12.89
C THR A 118 -6.08 -4.91 11.75
N CYS A 119 -5.00 -5.54 11.27
CA CYS A 119 -4.12 -4.92 10.29
C CYS A 119 -4.81 -4.69 8.93
N TYR A 120 -5.84 -5.47 8.57
CA TYR A 120 -6.58 -5.27 7.32
C TYR A 120 -7.46 -4.02 7.35
N SER A 121 -7.73 -3.46 8.52
CA SER A 121 -8.36 -2.14 8.63
C SER A 121 -7.52 -1.06 7.95
N PHE A 122 -6.19 -1.22 7.93
CA PHE A 122 -5.31 -0.44 7.08
C PHE A 122 -5.13 -1.06 5.70
N TRP A 123 -4.68 -2.32 5.56
CA TRP A 123 -4.36 -2.86 4.23
C TRP A 123 -5.51 -2.74 3.23
N VAL A 124 -6.71 -3.17 3.63
CA VAL A 124 -7.90 -3.05 2.77
C VAL A 124 -8.48 -1.64 2.82
N GLY A 125 -8.53 -1.00 3.99
CA GLY A 125 -9.04 0.36 4.14
C GLY A 125 -8.30 1.38 3.27
N ALA A 126 -6.97 1.36 3.30
CA ALA A 126 -6.11 2.23 2.49
C ALA A 126 -6.28 1.94 0.99
N THR A 127 -6.44 0.66 0.61
CA THR A 127 -6.79 0.31 -0.78
C THR A 127 -8.12 0.94 -1.19
N LEU A 128 -9.15 0.86 -0.34
CA LEU A 128 -10.45 1.49 -0.59
C LEU A 128 -10.38 3.02 -0.63
N MET A 129 -9.47 3.64 0.13
CA MET A 129 -9.19 5.08 0.07
C MET A 129 -8.58 5.46 -1.28
N LEU A 130 -7.58 4.71 -1.74
CA LEU A 130 -6.96 4.91 -3.06
C LEU A 130 -7.96 4.70 -4.21
N LEU A 131 -8.95 3.83 -4.01
CA LEU A 131 -10.03 3.58 -4.97
C LEU A 131 -11.25 4.50 -4.78
N ASN A 132 -11.17 5.50 -3.89
CA ASN A 132 -12.19 6.51 -3.60
C ASN A 132 -13.58 5.96 -3.20
N ILE A 133 -13.61 4.81 -2.52
CA ILE A 133 -14.86 4.17 -2.07
C ILE A 133 -14.88 3.81 -0.57
N PHE A 134 -13.82 4.13 0.19
CA PHE A 134 -13.77 3.85 1.63
C PHE A 134 -14.93 4.50 2.41
N LYS A 135 -15.37 5.69 1.99
CA LYS A 135 -16.54 6.41 2.53
C LYS A 135 -17.86 5.63 2.50
N TYR A 136 -17.94 4.53 1.74
CA TYR A 136 -19.12 3.66 1.68
C TYR A 136 -19.03 2.44 2.62
N THR A 137 -17.95 2.33 3.40
CA THR A 137 -17.79 1.28 4.41
C THR A 137 -18.47 1.66 5.73
N ASN A 138 -18.72 0.67 6.59
CA ASN A 138 -19.28 0.92 7.92
C ASN A 138 -18.17 1.31 8.91
N PHE A 139 -18.00 2.61 9.17
CA PHE A 139 -16.93 3.11 10.05
C PHE A 139 -17.10 2.66 11.49
N GLU A 140 -18.33 2.67 12.02
CA GLU A 140 -18.60 2.32 13.42
C GLU A 140 -18.21 0.86 13.73
N LYS A 141 -18.62 -0.09 12.89
CA LYS A 141 -18.25 -1.50 13.06
C LYS A 141 -16.74 -1.71 13.00
N ASN A 142 -16.07 -1.04 12.05
CA ASN A 142 -14.62 -1.14 11.90
C ASN A 142 -13.90 -0.59 13.13
N ARG A 143 -14.28 0.62 13.57
CA ARG A 143 -13.76 1.26 14.78
C ARG A 143 -13.94 0.38 16.01
N ASN A 144 -15.14 -0.15 16.21
CA ASN A 144 -15.45 -1.01 17.36
C ASN A 144 -14.61 -2.30 17.36
N PHE A 145 -14.40 -2.90 16.19
CA PHE A 145 -13.52 -4.05 16.06
C PHE A 145 -12.05 -3.70 16.37
N ILE A 146 -11.51 -2.61 15.83
CA ILE A 146 -10.14 -2.18 16.13
C ILE A 146 -9.98 -1.94 17.64
N LEU A 147 -10.90 -1.20 18.26
CA LEU A 147 -10.82 -0.92 19.70
C LEU A 147 -11.01 -2.17 20.57
N SER A 148 -11.70 -3.20 20.09
CA SER A 148 -11.81 -4.49 20.80
C SER A 148 -10.49 -5.28 20.83
N THR A 149 -9.51 -4.94 20.00
CA THR A 149 -8.19 -5.58 19.99
C THR A 149 -7.13 -4.77 20.74
N GLN A 150 -7.52 -3.66 21.38
CA GLN A 150 -6.64 -2.84 22.19
C GLN A 150 -6.30 -3.55 23.51
N ASP A 151 -5.01 -3.66 23.81
CA ASP A 151 -4.58 -4.07 25.15
C ASP A 151 -4.61 -2.85 26.08
N ARG A 152 -5.43 -2.92 27.13
CA ARG A 152 -5.62 -1.82 28.08
C ARG A 152 -4.59 -1.77 29.19
N ILE A 153 -3.78 -2.82 29.34
CA ILE A 153 -2.76 -2.93 30.39
C ILE A 153 -1.41 -2.45 29.85
N VAL A 154 -0.95 -3.03 28.75
CA VAL A 154 0.37 -2.71 28.17
C VAL A 154 0.29 -1.72 27.01
N GLY A 155 -0.91 -1.46 26.48
CA GLY A 155 -1.11 -0.62 25.31
C GLY A 155 -0.87 -1.37 23.99
N GLY A 156 -1.10 -0.68 22.88
CA GLY A 156 -1.04 -1.27 21.54
C GLY A 156 -2.29 -2.07 21.19
N PHE A 157 -2.23 -2.70 20.01
CA PHE A 157 -3.32 -3.47 19.45
C PHE A 157 -2.81 -4.84 19.02
N ALA A 158 -3.66 -5.85 19.16
CA ALA A 158 -3.43 -7.20 18.68
C ALA A 158 -4.18 -7.43 17.36
N LYS A 159 -3.95 -8.61 16.78
CA LYS A 159 -4.72 -9.12 15.63
C LYS A 159 -6.20 -9.33 15.94
N TRP A 160 -6.50 -9.87 17.12
CA TRP A 160 -7.82 -10.26 17.59
C TRP A 160 -8.05 -9.76 19.02
N PRO A 161 -9.32 -9.69 19.48
CA PRO A 161 -9.62 -9.49 20.89
C PRO A 161 -8.94 -10.56 21.76
N ASP A 162 -8.61 -10.19 23.00
CA ASP A 162 -8.02 -11.09 23.99
C ASP A 162 -6.74 -11.81 23.52
N SER A 163 -6.00 -11.18 22.62
CA SER A 163 -4.71 -11.66 22.10
C SER A 163 -3.58 -10.68 22.45
N HIS A 164 -2.34 -11.14 22.42
CA HIS A 164 -1.19 -10.28 22.74
C HIS A 164 -0.97 -9.22 21.66
N PRO A 165 -0.74 -7.95 22.05
CA PRO A 165 -0.43 -6.89 21.12
C PRO A 165 1.00 -7.04 20.57
N ASP A 166 1.22 -6.46 19.39
CA ASP A 166 2.54 -6.36 18.79
C ASP A 166 2.69 -5.03 18.03
N ALA A 167 3.92 -4.67 17.66
CA ALA A 167 4.20 -3.40 17.02
C ALA A 167 3.49 -3.24 15.65
N LEU A 168 3.33 -4.33 14.89
CA LEU A 168 2.70 -4.29 13.57
C LEU A 168 1.21 -4.00 13.69
N HIS A 169 0.51 -4.72 14.55
CA HIS A 169 -0.93 -4.52 14.76
C HIS A 169 -1.22 -3.22 15.51
N ALA A 170 -0.33 -2.80 16.43
CA ALA A 170 -0.43 -1.48 17.05
C ALA A 170 -0.38 -0.36 16.00
N TYR A 171 0.62 -0.40 15.11
CA TYR A 171 0.77 0.58 14.04
C TYR A 171 -0.43 0.56 13.07
N PHE A 172 -0.78 -0.61 12.53
CA PHE A 172 -1.86 -0.69 11.55
C PHE A 172 -3.27 -0.54 12.15
N GLY A 173 -3.45 -0.81 13.44
CA GLY A 173 -4.66 -0.43 14.18
C GLY A 173 -4.82 1.08 14.24
N ILE A 174 -3.76 1.81 14.61
CA ILE A 174 -3.74 3.28 14.61
C ILE A 174 -3.94 3.83 13.20
N CYS A 175 -3.27 3.29 12.18
CA CYS A 175 -3.49 3.73 10.80
C CYS A 175 -4.93 3.42 10.32
N GLY A 176 -5.52 2.29 10.74
CA GLY A 176 -6.94 1.99 10.45
C GLY A 176 -7.89 3.01 11.08
N LEU A 177 -7.62 3.45 12.32
CA LEU A 177 -8.35 4.52 12.99
C LEU A 177 -8.12 5.89 12.33
N SER A 178 -6.90 6.15 11.86
CA SER A 178 -6.55 7.35 11.09
C SER A 178 -7.43 7.51 9.84
N LEU A 179 -7.67 6.41 9.10
CA LEU A 179 -8.48 6.45 7.88
C LEU A 179 -9.94 6.89 8.11
N ILE A 180 -10.49 6.66 9.31
CA ILE A 180 -11.85 7.08 9.68
C ILE A 180 -11.88 8.43 10.43
N GLY A 181 -10.74 9.11 10.58
CA GLY A 181 -10.64 10.42 11.23
C GLY A 181 -10.75 10.36 12.75
N GLU A 182 -10.22 9.31 13.40
CA GLU A 182 -10.21 9.18 14.86
C GLU A 182 -9.55 10.40 15.53
N ALA A 183 -10.21 10.93 16.57
CA ALA A 183 -9.72 12.09 17.30
C ALA A 183 -8.34 11.82 17.95
N GLY A 184 -7.42 12.77 17.79
CA GLY A 184 -6.06 12.66 18.35
C GLY A 184 -5.09 11.83 17.51
N ILE A 185 -5.53 11.27 16.38
CA ILE A 185 -4.66 10.52 15.45
C ILE A 185 -4.49 11.32 14.15
N CYS A 186 -3.23 11.54 13.75
CA CYS A 186 -2.92 12.23 12.49
C CYS A 186 -3.39 11.42 11.28
N GLU A 187 -3.81 12.11 10.21
CA GLU A 187 -4.11 11.48 8.93
C GLU A 187 -2.90 10.76 8.35
N VAL A 188 -3.12 9.55 7.82
CA VAL A 188 -2.13 8.72 7.13
C VAL A 188 -2.27 8.88 5.62
N HIS A 189 -1.14 8.98 4.92
CA HIS A 189 -1.09 8.91 3.47
C HIS A 189 -1.28 7.46 3.02
N PRO A 190 -2.38 7.12 2.31
CA PRO A 190 -2.78 5.73 2.11
C PRO A 190 -1.85 4.93 1.19
N ALA A 191 -1.16 5.55 0.22
CA ALA A 191 -0.20 4.83 -0.63
C ALA A 191 1.19 4.69 0.02
N LEU A 192 1.76 5.78 0.53
CA LEU A 192 3.12 5.80 1.08
C LEU A 192 3.27 5.28 2.52
N ASN A 193 2.15 5.04 3.22
CA ASN A 193 2.15 4.48 4.58
C ASN A 193 2.98 5.32 5.59
N VAL A 194 2.78 6.64 5.55
CA VAL A 194 3.36 7.62 6.50
C VAL A 194 2.29 8.66 6.85
N SER A 195 2.48 9.46 7.91
CA SER A 195 1.55 10.57 8.17
C SER A 195 1.54 11.59 7.03
N ILE A 196 0.41 12.28 6.84
CA ILE A 196 0.31 13.39 5.88
C ILE A 196 1.33 14.50 6.19
N SER A 197 1.69 14.72 7.45
CA SER A 197 2.75 15.67 7.82
C SER A 197 4.12 15.25 7.27
N THR A 198 4.49 13.97 7.40
CA THR A 198 5.73 13.42 6.84
C THR A 198 5.71 13.45 5.32
N TYR A 199 4.57 13.12 4.70
CA TYR A 199 4.40 13.23 3.25
C TYR A 199 4.62 14.66 2.74
N LYS A 200 4.01 15.66 3.38
CA LYS A 200 4.22 17.08 3.04
C LYS A 200 5.69 17.49 3.20
N HIS A 201 6.36 17.02 4.25
CA HIS A 201 7.78 17.27 4.42
C HIS A 201 8.63 16.64 3.29
N LEU A 202 8.30 15.43 2.87
CA LEU A 202 8.95 14.77 1.73
C LEU A 202 8.81 15.59 0.44
N GLN A 203 7.64 16.15 0.17
CA GLN A 203 7.42 17.02 -1.00
C GLN A 203 8.34 18.26 -0.97
N LEU A 204 8.49 18.89 0.20
CA LEU A 204 9.42 20.01 0.37
C LEU A 204 10.88 19.61 0.11
N LEU A 205 11.29 18.40 0.51
CA LEU A 205 12.62 17.88 0.22
C LEU A 205 12.84 17.68 -1.29
N HIS A 206 11.84 17.12 -1.99
CA HIS A 206 11.90 16.93 -3.44
C HIS A 206 12.03 18.26 -4.19
N ASP A 207 11.26 19.28 -3.80
CA ASP A 207 11.34 20.61 -4.41
C ASP A 207 12.71 21.27 -4.15
N ALA A 208 13.26 21.10 -2.95
CA ALA A 208 14.60 21.59 -2.63
C ALA A 208 15.70 20.91 -3.45
N TRP A 209 15.58 19.60 -3.73
CA TRP A 209 16.53 18.88 -4.60
C TRP A 209 16.45 19.38 -6.05
N LYS A 210 15.24 19.50 -6.60
CA LYS A 210 15.04 20.05 -7.96
C LYS A 210 15.64 21.44 -8.11
N ALA A 211 15.45 22.31 -7.12
CA ALA A 211 16.02 23.66 -7.14
C ALA A 211 17.56 23.64 -7.19
N LYS A 212 18.22 22.75 -6.44
CA LYS A 212 19.67 22.60 -6.45
C LYS A 212 20.20 22.11 -7.80
N ASP A 213 19.52 21.14 -8.42
CA ASP A 213 19.91 20.61 -9.72
C ASP A 213 19.80 21.67 -10.84
N CYS A 214 18.75 22.49 -10.81
CA CYS A 214 18.60 23.63 -11.73
C CYS A 214 19.75 24.65 -11.58
N VAL A 215 20.12 24.99 -10.34
CA VAL A 215 21.24 25.92 -10.08
C VAL A 215 22.56 25.33 -10.56
N LYS A 216 22.82 24.05 -10.34
CA LYS A 216 24.05 23.38 -10.80
C LYS A 216 24.15 23.40 -12.33
N ASN A 217 23.08 23.00 -13.03
CA ASN A 217 23.04 23.02 -14.50
C ASN A 217 23.26 24.42 -15.08
N SER A 218 22.73 25.48 -14.44
CA SER A 218 22.96 26.87 -14.88
C SER A 218 24.43 27.33 -14.73
N ARG A 219 25.16 26.81 -13.73
CA ARG A 219 26.58 27.14 -13.52
C ARG A 219 27.50 26.39 -14.48
N ASP A 220 27.18 25.14 -14.78
CA ASP A 220 27.97 24.32 -15.70
C ASP A 220 27.89 24.85 -17.15
N VAL A 221 26.75 25.44 -17.54
CA VAL A 221 26.58 26.16 -18.83
C VAL A 221 27.44 27.43 -18.92
N HIS A 222 27.67 28.13 -17.81
CA HIS A 222 28.47 29.36 -17.79
C HIS A 222 29.99 29.12 -17.74
N ILE A 223 30.45 27.92 -17.41
CA ILE A 223 31.88 27.56 -17.36
C ILE A 223 32.35 26.94 -18.69
N SER A 224 31.43 26.54 -19.56
CA SER A 224 31.71 25.86 -20.84
C SER A 224 31.63 26.77 -22.08
N THR A 225 31.63 28.09 -21.89
CA THR A 225 31.73 29.14 -22.95
C THR A 225 33.00 29.95 -22.77
#